data_AF-A0A2I0NH29-F1
#
_entry.id   AF-A0A2I0NH29-F1
#
_cell.length_a   1.000
_cell.length_b   1.000
_cell.length_c   1.000
_cell.angle_alpha   90.00
_cell.angle_beta   90.00
_cell.angle_gamma   90.00
#
_symmetry.space_group_name_H-M   'P 1'
#
loop_
_entity.id
_entity.type
_entity.pdbx_description
1 polymer ?
#
loop_
_entity_poly.entity_id
_entity_poly.type
_entity_poly.pdbx_seq_one_letter_code
_entity_poly.pdbx_strand_id
1 'polypeptide(L)' 'MAHKTLTISEEAYKALAELKKDKESFTELIKRITMPLRKKRLSDFAGKLDDEEFEKAALEVRHSGSSRLDKVKL' A
#
# COMPACT_ATOMS: atom_id res chain seq x y z
N MET A 1 28.66 -8.40 -0.09
CA MET A 1 27.61 -7.90 0.84
C MET A 1 27.32 -9.01 1.83
N ALA A 2 26.82 -8.70 3.03
CA ALA A 2 26.36 -9.75 3.92
C ALA A 2 25.19 -10.51 3.26
N HIS A 3 25.27 -11.84 3.21
CA HIS A 3 24.22 -12.70 2.68
C HIS A 3 23.41 -13.29 3.84
N LYS A 4 22.10 -13.40 3.65
CA LYS A 4 21.20 -14.14 4.55
C LYS A 4 20.57 -15.26 3.75
N THR A 5 20.51 -16.45 4.34
CA THR A 5 19.82 -17.60 3.76
C THR A 5 18.37 -17.59 4.22
N LEU A 6 17.44 -17.81 3.29
CA LEU A 6 16.01 -17.93 3.56
C LEU A 6 15.54 -19.30 3.10
N THR A 7 14.96 -20.09 4.01
CA THR A 7 14.29 -21.34 3.67
C THR A 7 12.83 -21.06 3.37
N ILE A 8 12.31 -21.58 2.26
CA ILE A 8 10.92 -21.44 1.82
C ILE A 8 10.36 -22.81 1.45
N SER A 9 9.04 -22.92 1.34
CA SER A 9 8.40 -24.12 0.82
C SER A 9 8.74 -24.32 -0.67
N GLU A 10 8.67 -25.56 -1.14
CA GLU A 10 8.81 -25.92 -2.55
C GLU A 10 7.80 -25.18 -3.44
N GLU A 11 6.57 -25.00 -2.95
CA GLU A 11 5.53 -24.24 -3.63
C GLU A 11 5.95 -22.77 -3.85
N ALA A 12 6.47 -22.13 -2.81
CA ALA A 12 6.93 -20.75 -2.90
C ALA A 12 8.15 -20.61 -3.84
N TYR A 13 9.04 -21.61 -3.84
CA TYR A 13 10.17 -21.64 -4.78
C TYR A 13 9.69 -21.72 -6.23
N LYS A 14 8.74 -22.62 -6.54
CA LYS A 14 8.16 -22.75 -7.89
C LYS A 14 7.49 -21.47 -8.35
N ALA A 15 6.70 -20.83 -7.48
CA ALA A 15 6.07 -19.55 -7.78
C ALA A 15 7.11 -18.46 -8.13
N LEU A 16 8.23 -18.41 -7.40
CA LEU A 16 9.33 -17.50 -7.72
C LEU A 16 10.02 -17.86 -9.04
N ALA A 17 10.20 -19.15 -9.33
CA ALA A 17 10.84 -19.63 -10.55
C ALA A 17 10.02 -19.28 -11.81
N GLU A 18 8.69 -19.37 -11.74
CA GLU A 18 7.77 -18.99 -12.82
C GLU A 18 7.78 -17.47 -13.08
N LEU A 19 8.00 -16.65 -12.04
CA LEU A 19 8.05 -15.19 -12.12
C LEU A 19 9.42 -14.62 -12.54
N LYS A 20 10.46 -15.46 -12.57
CA LYS A 20 11.85 -15.07 -12.85
C LYS A 20 12.05 -14.86 -14.35
N LYS A 21 12.58 -13.69 -14.73
CA LYS A 21 12.89 -13.38 -16.13
C LYS A 21 14.15 -14.09 -16.60
N ASP A 22 14.33 -14.16 -17.92
CA ASP A 22 15.59 -14.67 -18.49
C ASP A 22 16.77 -13.80 -18.00
N LYS A 23 17.85 -14.47 -17.60
CA LYS A 23 19.07 -13.88 -17.00
C LYS A 23 18.89 -13.12 -15.68
N GLU A 24 17.69 -13.10 -15.06
CA GLU A 24 17.46 -12.48 -13.75
C GLU A 24 17.82 -13.45 -12.61
N SER A 25 18.45 -12.99 -11.54
CA SER A 25 18.67 -13.78 -10.31
C SER A 25 17.48 -13.74 -9.35
N PHE A 26 17.35 -14.72 -8.46
CA PHE A 26 16.31 -14.69 -7.41
C PHE A 26 16.44 -13.47 -6.48
N THR A 27 17.66 -12.98 -6.26
CA THR A 27 17.87 -11.75 -5.47
C THR A 27 17.28 -10.52 -6.16
N GLU A 28 17.44 -10.42 -7.48
CA GLU A 28 16.87 -9.33 -8.28
C GLU A 28 15.35 -9.44 -8.36
N LEU A 29 14.82 -10.65 -8.57
CA LEU A 29 13.38 -10.92 -8.53
C LEU A 29 12.77 -10.45 -7.19
N ILE A 30 13.33 -10.87 -6.06
CA ILE A 30 12.84 -10.50 -4.72
C ILE A 30 12.88 -8.98 -4.56
N LYS A 31 13.96 -8.30 -4.96
CA LYS A 31 14.02 -6.83 -4.91
C LYS A 31 12.96 -6.19 -5.80
N ARG A 32 12.78 -6.69 -7.03
CA ARG A 32 11.81 -6.17 -8.00
C ARG A 32 10.38 -6.26 -7.49
N ILE A 33 9.97 -7.39 -6.92
CA ILE A 33 8.60 -7.58 -6.42
C ILE A 33 8.35 -6.87 -5.08
N THR A 34 9.39 -6.69 -4.26
CA THR A 34 9.27 -5.99 -2.97
C THR A 34 9.47 -4.48 -3.06
N MET A 35 10.06 -3.97 -4.15
CA MET A 35 10.29 -2.54 -4.34
C MET A 35 9.00 -1.72 -4.31
N PRO A 36 7.90 -2.11 -4.97
CA PRO A 36 6.61 -1.41 -4.87
C PRO A 36 6.03 -1.42 -3.46
N LEU A 37 6.32 -2.44 -2.65
CA LEU A 37 5.82 -2.55 -1.27
C LEU A 37 6.51 -1.58 -0.31
N ARG A 38 7.70 -1.07 -0.67
CA ARG A 38 8.50 -0.21 0.23
C ARG A 38 8.12 1.27 0.20
N LYS A 39 7.44 1.76 -0.84
CA LYS A 39 7.12 3.19 -0.99
C LYS A 39 5.84 3.42 -1.80
N LYS A 40 4.70 2.94 -1.30
CA LYS A 40 3.44 3.60 -1.63
C LYS A 40 2.82 4.09 -0.34
N ARG A 41 2.83 5.40 -0.14
CA ARG A 41 1.97 6.02 0.86
C ARG A 41 0.53 5.81 0.37
N LEU A 42 -0.43 5.64 1.27
CA LEU A 42 -1.85 5.58 0.90
C LEU A 42 -2.28 6.80 0.06
N SER A 43 -1.62 7.94 0.24
CA SER A 43 -1.76 9.15 -0.58
C SER A 43 -1.44 8.93 -2.06
N ASP A 44 -0.53 8.01 -2.40
CA ASP A 44 -0.18 7.68 -3.79
C ASP A 44 -1.28 6.85 -4.48
N PHE A 45 -2.25 6.39 -3.70
CA PHE A 45 -3.48 5.75 -4.17
C PHE A 45 -4.65 6.75 -4.29
N ALA A 46 -4.49 7.97 -3.76
CA ALA A 46 -5.55 8.98 -3.62
C ALA A 46 -5.76 9.82 -4.90
N GLY A 47 -5.46 9.28 -6.08
CA GLY A 47 -5.72 9.95 -7.38
C GLY A 47 -7.21 10.04 -7.77
N LYS A 48 -8.13 9.75 -6.84
CA LYS A 48 -9.59 9.86 -7.03
C LYS A 48 -10.27 10.74 -5.98
N LEU A 49 -9.50 11.43 -5.14
CA LEU A 49 -10.03 12.23 -4.02
C LEU A 49 -9.65 13.72 -4.13
N ASP A 50 -9.14 14.12 -5.30
CA ASP A 50 -8.81 15.50 -5.72
C ASP A 50 -10.00 16.16 -6.44
N ASP A 51 -11.22 15.68 -6.22
CA ASP A 51 -12.40 16.31 -6.77
C ASP A 51 -12.87 17.41 -5.81
N GLU A 52 -13.13 18.62 -6.31
CA GLU A 52 -13.69 19.74 -5.52
C GLU A 52 -14.99 19.32 -4.80
N GLU A 53 -15.76 18.41 -5.41
CA GLU A 53 -16.96 17.81 -4.80
C GLU A 53 -16.62 16.95 -3.57
N PHE A 54 -15.50 16.22 -3.59
CA PHE A 54 -15.03 15.45 -2.44
C PHE A 54 -14.60 16.36 -1.30
N GLU A 55 -13.85 17.43 -1.58
CA GLU A 55 -13.44 18.39 -0.56
C GLU A 55 -14.66 19.08 0.08
N LYS A 56 -15.66 19.45 -0.74
CA LYS A 56 -16.91 20.04 -0.25
C LYS A 56 -17.69 19.06 0.64
N ALA A 57 -17.83 17.81 0.22
CA ALA A 57 -18.48 16.76 1.02
C ALA A 57 -17.71 16.48 2.32
N ALA A 58 -16.38 16.45 2.27
CA ALA A 58 -15.52 16.24 3.43
C ALA A 58 -15.58 17.42 4.42
N LEU A 59 -15.69 18.65 3.93
CA LEU A 59 -15.94 19.83 4.75
C LEU A 59 -17.31 19.76 5.44
N GLU A 60 -18.37 19.39 4.72
CA GLU A 60 -19.72 19.25 5.27
C GLU A 60 -19.78 18.18 6.39
N VAL A 61 -19.12 17.04 6.19
CA VAL A 61 -19.02 15.99 7.23
C VAL A 61 -18.22 16.47 8.46
N ARG A 62 -17.12 17.21 8.25
CA ARG A 62 -16.32 17.78 9.36
C ARG A 62 -17.10 18.82 10.16
N HIS A 63 -17.89 19.67 9.50
CA HIS A 63 -18.70 20.70 10.17
C HIS A 63 -19.97 20.12 10.84
N SER A 64 -20.57 19.07 10.27
CA SER A 64 -21.71 18.37 10.89
C SER A 64 -21.33 17.48 12.09
N GLY A 65 -20.05 17.07 12.19
CA GLY A 65 -19.52 16.38 13.37
C GLY A 65 -19.44 17.25 14.63
N SER A 66 -19.22 18.56 14.48
CA SER A 66 -19.12 19.49 15.61
C SER A 66 -20.47 19.68 16.32
N SER A 67 -21.60 19.61 15.62
CA SER A 67 -22.92 19.79 16.23
C SER A 67 -23.43 18.58 17.01
N ARG A 68 -22.78 17.41 16.88
CA ARG A 68 -23.15 16.19 17.63
C ARG A 68 -22.51 16.14 19.02
N LEU A 69 -21.38 16.82 19.23
CA LEU A 69 -20.71 16.85 20.53
C LEU A 69 -21.41 17.81 21.52
N ASP A 70 -22.09 18.85 21.03
CA ASP A 70 -22.83 19.79 21.88
C ASP A 70 -24.18 19.23 22.38
N LYS A 71 -24.73 18.20 21.74
CA LYS A 71 -26.00 17.56 22.16
C LYS A 71 -25.86 16.45 23.19
N VAL A 72 -24.63 16.07 23.57
CA VAL A 72 -24.36 15.02 24.58
C VAL A 72 -24.04 15.63 25.96
N LYS A 73 -23.94 16.96 26.06
CA LYS A 73 -23.87 17.68 27.35
C LYS A 73 -25.23 18.34 27.67
N LEU A 74 -26.23 17.53 27.98
CA LEU A 74 -27.45 17.94 28.68
C LEU A 74 -27.85 16.84 29.65
#